data_AF-A0A4D4MEH4-F1
#
_entry.id   AF-A0A4D4MEH4-F1
#
_cell.length_a   1.000
_cell.length_b   1.000
_cell.length_c   1.000
_cell.angle_alpha   90.00
_cell.angle_beta   90.00
_cell.angle_gamma   90.00
#
_symmetry.space_group_name_H-M   'P 1'
#
loop_
_entity.id
_entity.type
_entity.pdbx_description
1 polymer ?
#
loop_
_entity_poly.entity_id
_entity_poly.type
_entity_poly.pdbx_seq_one_letter_code
_entity_poly.pdbx_strand_id
1 'polypeptide(L)'
;MGGGLAAARGWAAEHGHLLAPLDATYQGAKVGIWLKNARTAARKAAEIERRRAEGLPVESSAGALSDERREQLEEIDASWCPSWPVTWQRCFHLVRMHLDAGEALPTTAGEVLGQGEDLGRWVRSVRLGWDKLTTVQQWMCEHVLGITPATEDEKPKPRRTQADKWAMNYEAAKQFYEREGHLQVPRKHIERTVGEDQEEREHKLGAWIGNQRSRAATLTPERMEKLSAIGMRWT
;
A
#
# COMPACT_ATOMS: atom_id res chain seq x y z
N MET A 1 30.77 -17.34 14.60
CA MET A 1 29.34 -17.15 14.28
C MET A 1 28.51 -16.49 15.41
N GLY A 2 29.12 -15.89 16.46
CA GLY A 2 28.39 -15.29 17.59
C GLY A 2 27.99 -13.80 17.47
N GLY A 3 28.60 -13.04 16.56
CA GLY A 3 28.42 -11.57 16.51
C GLY A 3 27.00 -11.10 16.15
N GLY A 4 26.28 -11.85 15.31
CA GLY A 4 24.92 -11.46 14.89
C GLY A 4 23.87 -11.55 16.00
N LEU A 5 23.92 -12.61 16.82
CA LEU A 5 23.00 -12.76 17.95
C LEU A 5 23.31 -11.80 19.08
N ALA A 6 24.60 -11.55 19.35
CA ALA A 6 25.01 -10.53 20.32
C ALA A 6 24.51 -9.14 19.91
N ALA A 7 24.67 -8.77 18.62
CA ALA A 7 24.13 -7.52 18.09
C ALA A 7 22.60 -7.45 18.16
N ALA A 8 21.91 -8.57 17.93
CA ALA A 8 20.45 -8.64 18.06
C ALA A 8 19.98 -8.46 19.52
N ARG A 9 20.65 -9.11 20.48
CA ARG A 9 20.38 -8.92 21.93
C ARG A 9 20.64 -7.47 22.36
N GLY A 10 21.75 -6.89 21.91
CA GLY A 10 22.07 -5.48 22.18
C GLY A 10 21.05 -4.52 21.58
N TRP A 11 20.66 -4.73 20.32
CA TRP A 11 19.59 -3.96 19.68
C TRP A 11 18.28 -4.06 20.47
N ALA A 12 17.86 -5.26 20.85
CA ALA A 12 16.63 -5.48 21.61
C ALA A 12 16.69 -4.86 23.02
N ALA A 13 17.85 -4.85 23.67
CA ALA A 13 18.02 -4.20 24.96
C ALA A 13 17.81 -2.68 24.87
N GLU A 14 18.21 -2.04 23.76
CA GLU A 14 18.01 -0.61 23.54
C GLU A 14 16.60 -0.26 23.02
N HIS A 15 16.01 -1.11 22.19
CA HIS A 15 14.78 -0.79 21.44
C HIS A 15 13.55 -1.60 21.84
N GLY A 16 13.70 -2.62 22.70
CA GLY A 16 12.61 -3.47 23.18
C GLY A 16 12.10 -4.52 22.19
N HIS A 17 12.72 -4.68 21.02
CA HIS A 17 12.27 -5.61 19.97
C HIS A 17 13.36 -5.97 18.96
N LEU A 18 13.13 -6.99 18.13
CA LEU A 18 14.00 -7.40 17.02
C LEU A 18 13.53 -6.93 15.64
N LEU A 19 12.59 -6.00 15.57
CA LEU A 19 12.02 -5.44 14.35
C LEU A 19 12.88 -4.36 13.68
N ALA A 20 14.21 -4.47 13.75
CA ALA A 20 15.14 -3.46 13.26
C ALA A 20 14.93 -3.09 11.76
N PRO A 21 15.05 -1.80 11.38
CA PRO A 21 15.18 -1.37 9.98
C PRO A 21 16.32 -2.06 9.25
N LEU A 22 16.31 -2.04 7.91
CA LEU A 22 17.28 -2.80 7.11
C LEU A 22 18.72 -2.29 7.26
N ASP A 23 18.85 -0.97 7.37
CA ASP A 23 20.08 -0.21 7.54
C ASP A 23 20.54 -0.11 9.00
N ALA A 24 19.76 -0.67 9.94
CA ALA A 24 20.09 -0.68 11.35
C ALA A 24 21.45 -1.33 11.62
N THR A 25 22.25 -0.66 12.45
CA THR A 25 23.52 -1.17 12.95
C THR A 25 23.54 -1.15 14.48
N TYR A 26 24.28 -2.08 15.08
CA TYR A 26 24.54 -2.11 16.51
C TYR A 26 26.04 -2.36 16.71
N GLN A 27 26.74 -1.39 17.32
CA GLN A 27 28.20 -1.44 17.51
C GLN A 27 28.97 -1.82 16.23
N GLY A 28 28.58 -1.22 15.09
CA GLY A 28 29.18 -1.48 13.77
C GLY A 28 28.72 -2.76 13.07
N ALA A 29 27.98 -3.65 13.75
CA ALA A 29 27.38 -4.82 13.12
C ALA A 29 26.07 -4.45 12.40
N LYS A 30 25.87 -4.93 11.17
CA LYS A 30 24.64 -4.70 10.37
C LYS A 30 23.47 -5.57 10.86
N VAL A 31 22.96 -5.28 12.05
CA VAL A 31 21.91 -6.05 12.72
C VAL A 31 20.62 -6.14 11.89
N GLY A 32 20.27 -5.09 11.15
CA GLY A 32 19.10 -5.07 10.26
C GLY A 32 19.17 -6.12 9.15
N ILE A 33 20.29 -6.16 8.42
CA ILE A 33 20.57 -7.16 7.38
C ILE A 33 20.61 -8.58 7.99
N TRP A 34 21.24 -8.72 9.15
CA TRP A 34 21.35 -10.01 9.82
C TRP A 34 19.97 -10.56 10.20
N LEU A 35 19.10 -9.74 10.81
CA LEU A 35 17.73 -10.11 11.16
C LEU A 35 16.87 -10.41 9.93
N LYS A 36 17.02 -9.64 8.83
CA LYS A 36 16.37 -9.98 7.55
C LYS A 36 16.74 -11.39 7.10
N ASN A 37 18.03 -11.73 7.09
CA ASN A 37 18.50 -13.04 6.67
C ASN A 37 18.04 -14.15 7.61
N ALA A 38 18.04 -13.90 8.93
CA ALA A 38 17.51 -14.83 9.92
C ALA A 38 16.02 -15.14 9.69
N ARG A 39 15.20 -14.12 9.35
CA ARG A 39 13.77 -14.32 9.01
C ARG A 39 13.60 -15.16 7.76
N THR A 40 14.41 -14.92 6.73
CA THR A 40 14.40 -15.74 5.52
C THR A 40 14.75 -17.20 5.83
N ALA A 41 15.79 -17.43 6.64
CA ALA A 41 16.18 -18.76 7.07
C ALA A 41 15.09 -19.46 7.91
N ALA A 42 14.40 -18.73 8.80
CA ALA A 42 13.30 -19.27 9.61
C ALA A 42 12.08 -19.65 8.77
N ARG A 43 11.70 -18.81 7.80
CA ARG A 43 10.61 -19.13 6.87
C ARG A 43 10.93 -20.36 6.03
N LYS A 44 12.18 -20.50 5.58
CA LYS A 44 12.65 -21.70 4.89
C LYS A 44 12.55 -22.95 5.79
N ALA A 45 12.94 -22.84 7.06
CA ALA A 45 12.83 -23.95 8.03
C ALA A 45 11.37 -24.40 8.19
N ALA A 46 10.44 -23.46 8.39
CA ALA A 46 9.01 -23.75 8.52
C ALA A 46 8.41 -24.38 7.25
N GLU A 47 8.85 -23.95 6.07
CA GLU A 47 8.43 -24.57 4.81
C GLU A 47 8.94 -26.01 4.67
N ILE A 48 10.19 -26.27 5.05
CA ILE A 48 10.77 -27.63 5.07
C ILE A 48 9.99 -28.53 6.01
N GLU A 49 9.68 -28.05 7.21
CA GLU A 49 8.88 -28.77 8.19
C GLU A 49 7.49 -29.13 7.65
N ARG A 50 6.78 -28.15 7.07
CA ARG A 50 5.49 -28.38 6.42
C ARG A 50 5.58 -29.45 5.32
N ARG A 51 6.56 -29.36 4.42
CA ARG A 51 6.73 -30.35 3.34
C ARG A 51 6.98 -31.76 3.89
N ARG A 52 7.80 -31.89 4.95
CA ARG A 52 8.02 -33.18 5.61
C ARG A 52 6.74 -33.73 6.22
N ALA A 53 5.94 -32.90 6.88
CA ALA A 53 4.66 -33.30 7.45
C ALA A 53 3.65 -33.75 6.38
N GLU A 54 3.71 -33.16 5.18
CA GLU A 54 2.90 -33.53 4.01
C GLU A 54 3.47 -34.72 3.21
N GLY A 55 4.62 -35.29 3.61
CA GLY A 55 5.29 -36.36 2.87
C GLY A 55 5.90 -35.95 1.53
N LEU A 56 6.08 -34.65 1.29
CA LEU A 56 6.66 -34.09 0.07
C LEU A 56 8.19 -34.08 0.13
N PRO A 57 8.88 -34.23 -1.01
CA PRO A 57 10.34 -34.18 -1.06
C PRO A 57 10.86 -32.79 -0.66
N VAL A 58 12.02 -32.78 0.01
CA VAL A 58 12.79 -31.58 0.37
C VAL A 58 14.11 -31.60 -0.40
N GLU A 59 14.28 -30.64 -1.31
CA GLU A 59 15.48 -30.58 -2.16
C GLU A 59 16.74 -30.19 -1.37
N SER A 60 16.64 -29.25 -0.44
CA SER A 60 17.78 -28.82 0.38
C SER A 60 17.37 -28.11 1.67
N SER A 61 17.97 -28.53 2.78
CA SER A 61 17.89 -27.84 4.08
C SER A 61 18.97 -26.78 4.29
N ALA A 62 19.91 -26.63 3.35
CA ALA A 62 21.01 -25.68 3.51
C ALA A 62 20.49 -24.24 3.66
N GLY A 63 20.96 -23.52 4.68
CA GLY A 63 20.54 -22.15 4.97
C GLY A 63 19.17 -22.04 5.65
N ALA A 64 18.52 -23.15 6.03
CA ALA A 64 17.42 -23.12 6.98
C ALA A 64 17.95 -22.74 8.37
N LEU A 65 17.15 -22.00 9.15
CA LEU A 65 17.51 -21.67 10.52
C LEU A 65 17.44 -22.93 11.39
N SER A 66 18.40 -23.12 12.31
CA SER A 66 18.30 -24.19 13.30
C SER A 66 17.25 -23.87 14.36
N ASP A 67 16.70 -24.91 14.98
CA ASP A 67 15.71 -24.79 16.06
C ASP A 67 16.30 -24.02 17.25
N GLU A 68 17.54 -24.35 17.66
CA GLU A 68 18.24 -23.61 18.73
C GLU A 68 18.35 -22.10 18.43
N ARG A 69 18.64 -21.72 17.18
CA ARG A 69 18.73 -20.29 16.82
C ARG A 69 17.35 -19.65 16.75
N ARG A 70 16.31 -20.39 16.40
CA ARG A 70 14.93 -19.93 16.41
C ARG A 70 14.50 -19.62 17.84
N GLU A 71 14.72 -20.55 18.77
CA GLU A 71 14.45 -20.38 20.20
C GLU A 71 15.19 -19.18 20.78
N GLN A 72 16.49 -19.04 20.47
CA GLN A 72 17.30 -17.89 20.92
C GLN A 72 16.75 -16.53 20.46
N LEU A 73 16.06 -16.46 19.31
CA LEU A 73 15.46 -15.23 18.81
C LEU A 73 14.05 -15.00 19.38
N GLU A 74 13.30 -16.07 19.59
CA GLU A 74 11.95 -16.01 20.20
C GLU A 74 12.01 -15.64 21.68
N GLU A 75 13.05 -16.07 22.40
CA GLU A 75 13.33 -15.64 23.77
C GLU A 75 13.53 -14.11 23.87
N ILE A 76 14.12 -13.50 22.85
CA ILE A 76 14.37 -12.06 22.81
C ILE A 76 13.10 -11.30 22.41
N ASP A 77 12.42 -11.75 21.36
CA ASP A 77 11.20 -11.13 20.84
C ASP A 77 10.40 -12.19 20.08
N ALA A 78 9.34 -12.71 20.69
CA ALA A 78 8.46 -13.70 20.05
C ALA A 78 7.85 -13.22 18.72
N SER A 79 7.78 -11.91 18.49
CA SER A 79 7.27 -11.30 17.26
C SER A 79 8.35 -11.02 16.20
N TRP A 80 9.59 -11.48 16.40
CA TRP A 80 10.73 -11.15 15.55
C TRP A 80 10.55 -11.56 14.09
N CYS A 81 9.82 -12.65 13.81
CA CYS A 81 9.57 -13.19 12.46
C CYS A 81 8.06 -13.26 12.14
N PRO A 82 7.39 -12.12 11.90
CA PRO A 82 5.96 -12.10 11.61
C PRO A 82 5.65 -12.74 10.24
N SER A 83 4.41 -13.23 10.11
CA SER A 83 3.84 -13.74 8.86
C SER A 83 3.41 -12.63 7.89
N TRP A 84 3.33 -11.38 8.37
CA TRP A 84 3.07 -10.16 7.60
C TRP A 84 4.34 -9.29 7.46
N PRO A 85 4.30 -8.14 6.77
CA PRO A 85 5.47 -7.28 6.61
C PRO A 85 6.10 -6.84 7.95
N VAL A 86 7.42 -6.90 8.05
CA VAL A 86 8.17 -6.52 9.26
C VAL A 86 7.98 -5.05 9.61
N THR A 87 7.87 -4.18 8.60
CA THR A 87 7.56 -2.75 8.77
C THR A 87 6.22 -2.56 9.48
N TRP A 88 5.19 -3.34 9.11
CA TRP A 88 3.90 -3.30 9.78
C TRP A 88 4.02 -3.67 11.26
N GLN A 89 4.72 -4.77 11.55
CA GLN A 89 4.94 -5.23 12.94
C GLN A 89 5.74 -4.20 13.75
N ARG A 90 6.75 -3.55 13.13
CA ARG A 90 7.52 -2.47 13.76
C ARG A 90 6.63 -1.29 14.11
N CYS A 91 5.84 -0.77 13.16
CA CYS A 91 4.95 0.36 13.45
C CYS A 91 3.92 0.02 14.52
N PHE A 92 3.35 -1.19 14.49
CA PHE A 92 2.46 -1.68 15.56
C PHE A 92 3.14 -1.63 16.93
N HIS A 93 4.36 -2.17 17.02
CA HIS A 93 5.13 -2.16 18.26
C HIS A 93 5.45 -0.73 18.74
N LEU A 94 5.87 0.14 17.83
CA LEU A 94 6.21 1.54 18.16
C LEU A 94 5.00 2.34 18.61
N VAL A 95 3.83 2.16 17.99
CA VAL A 95 2.58 2.77 18.45
C VAL A 95 2.20 2.23 19.83
N ARG A 96 2.32 0.91 20.06
CA ARG A 96 2.07 0.33 21.38
C ARG A 96 2.98 0.95 22.46
N MET A 97 4.29 1.05 22.19
CA MET A 97 5.23 1.69 23.12
C MET A 97 4.88 3.15 23.40
N HIS A 98 4.45 3.89 22.38
CA HIS A 98 4.01 5.28 22.52
C HIS A 98 2.79 5.37 23.44
N LEU A 99 1.80 4.49 23.26
CA LEU A 99 0.62 4.41 24.13
C LEU A 99 0.96 3.95 25.56
N ASP A 100 1.86 2.97 25.69
CA ASP A 100 2.34 2.46 26.99
C ASP A 100 3.07 3.56 27.80
N ALA A 101 3.65 4.55 27.12
CA ALA A 101 4.23 5.74 27.73
C ALA A 101 3.19 6.78 28.20
N GLY A 102 1.90 6.52 27.97
CA GLY A 102 0.79 7.40 28.34
C GLY A 102 0.44 8.46 27.29
N GLU A 103 1.03 8.38 26.10
CA GLU A 103 0.75 9.31 25.00
C GLU A 103 -0.52 8.94 24.24
N ALA A 104 -1.12 9.91 23.55
CA ALA A 104 -2.32 9.69 22.75
C ALA A 104 -2.01 8.94 21.43
N LEU A 105 -3.01 8.27 20.86
CA LEU A 105 -2.87 7.59 19.57
C LEU A 105 -2.44 8.60 18.47
N PRO A 106 -1.28 8.40 17.79
CA PRO A 106 -0.81 9.34 16.78
C PRO A 106 -1.68 9.22 15.53
N THR A 107 -2.43 10.28 15.22
CA THR A 107 -3.32 10.32 14.04
C THR A 107 -2.86 11.34 12.99
N THR A 108 -1.95 12.23 13.33
CA THR A 108 -1.37 13.23 12.42
C THR A 108 -0.02 12.76 11.90
N ALA A 109 0.15 12.73 10.57
CA ALA A 109 1.47 12.39 10.02
C ALA A 109 2.50 13.48 10.26
N GLY A 110 3.73 13.05 10.53
CA GLY A 110 4.89 13.90 10.75
C GLY A 110 5.10 14.32 12.20
N GLU A 111 4.11 14.12 13.08
CA GLU A 111 4.21 14.52 14.49
C GLU A 111 5.00 13.51 15.32
N VAL A 112 4.76 12.21 15.12
CA VAL A 112 5.42 11.15 15.88
C VAL A 112 6.27 10.29 14.95
N LEU A 113 7.59 10.45 15.08
CA LEU A 113 8.60 9.70 14.35
C LEU A 113 9.30 8.71 15.28
N GLY A 114 9.43 7.46 14.85
CA GLY A 114 10.11 6.41 15.63
C GLY A 114 10.87 5.46 14.73
N GLN A 115 12.18 5.31 14.94
CA GLN A 115 13.06 4.42 14.15
C GLN A 115 12.90 4.57 12.62
N GLY A 116 12.72 5.81 12.14
CA GLY A 116 12.52 6.11 10.71
C GLY A 116 11.08 5.93 10.20
N GLU A 117 10.15 5.52 11.06
CA GLU A 117 8.73 5.38 10.74
C GLU A 117 7.95 6.62 11.17
N ASP A 118 6.94 6.99 10.37
CA ASP A 118 5.96 8.02 10.72
C ASP A 118 4.69 7.34 11.23
N LEU A 119 4.49 7.36 12.55
CA LEU A 119 3.45 6.58 13.20
C LEU A 119 2.05 7.12 12.86
N GLY A 120 1.88 8.44 12.77
CA GLY A 120 0.60 9.03 12.38
C GLY A 120 0.25 8.74 10.92
N ARG A 121 1.24 8.72 10.01
CA ARG A 121 1.03 8.23 8.65
C ARG A 121 0.61 6.76 8.65
N TRP A 122 1.26 5.93 9.46
CA TRP A 122 0.95 4.51 9.55
C TRP A 122 -0.46 4.26 10.10
N VAL A 123 -0.85 4.89 11.22
CA VAL A 123 -2.20 4.76 11.80
C VAL A 123 -3.25 5.15 10.77
N ARG A 124 -3.10 6.28 10.07
CA ARG A 124 -4.04 6.65 9.00
C ARG A 124 -4.11 5.61 7.88
N SER A 125 -2.97 5.02 7.49
CA SER A 125 -2.95 3.97 6.48
C SER A 125 -3.70 2.69 6.93
N VAL A 126 -3.60 2.34 8.21
CA VAL A 126 -4.33 1.22 8.84
C VAL A 126 -5.84 1.51 8.82
N ARG A 127 -6.25 2.71 9.26
CA ARG A 127 -7.67 3.13 9.30
C ARG A 127 -8.30 3.10 7.90
N LEU A 128 -7.60 3.63 6.89
CA LEU A 128 -8.09 3.73 5.51
C LEU A 128 -8.03 2.40 4.73
N GLY A 129 -7.13 1.50 5.11
CA GLY A 129 -6.94 0.19 4.47
C GLY A 129 -7.44 -0.97 5.33
N TRP A 130 -8.41 -0.72 6.21
CA TRP A 130 -8.88 -1.69 7.22
C TRP A 130 -9.34 -3.02 6.61
N ASP A 131 -10.04 -2.94 5.48
CA ASP A 131 -10.55 -4.07 4.69
C ASP A 131 -9.46 -4.97 4.10
N LYS A 132 -8.21 -4.49 4.03
CA LYS A 132 -7.05 -5.24 3.53
C LYS A 132 -6.26 -5.95 4.64
N LEU A 133 -6.57 -5.67 5.90
CA LEU A 133 -5.93 -6.31 7.04
C LEU A 133 -6.50 -7.70 7.27
N THR A 134 -5.69 -8.62 7.78
CA THR A 134 -6.21 -9.91 8.25
C THR A 134 -7.09 -9.73 9.48
N THR A 135 -7.95 -10.68 9.80
CA THR A 135 -8.78 -10.66 11.02
C THR A 135 -7.94 -10.46 12.28
N VAL A 136 -6.76 -11.09 12.36
CA VAL A 136 -5.85 -10.93 13.50
C VAL A 136 -5.27 -9.52 13.56
N GLN A 137 -4.91 -8.93 12.42
CA GLN A 137 -4.42 -7.55 12.38
C GLN A 137 -5.51 -6.53 12.78
N GLN A 138 -6.75 -6.72 12.32
CA GLN A 138 -7.88 -5.88 12.75
C GLN A 138 -8.10 -5.98 14.26
N TRP A 139 -8.15 -7.21 14.78
CA TRP A 139 -8.31 -7.46 16.22
C TRP A 139 -7.20 -6.80 17.05
N MET A 140 -5.93 -6.93 16.64
CA MET A 140 -4.82 -6.30 17.35
C MET A 140 -4.90 -4.78 17.28
N CYS A 141 -5.18 -4.21 16.10
CA CYS A 141 -5.31 -2.76 15.95
C CYS A 141 -6.44 -2.18 16.80
N GLU A 142 -7.59 -2.84 16.83
CA GLU A 142 -8.75 -2.41 17.60
C GLU A 142 -8.53 -2.57 19.10
N HIS A 143 -8.14 -3.77 19.56
CA HIS A 143 -8.13 -4.08 20.99
C HIS A 143 -6.82 -3.76 21.70
N VAL A 144 -5.69 -3.71 20.98
CA VAL A 144 -4.39 -3.38 21.59
C VAL A 144 -4.05 -1.90 21.41
N LEU A 145 -4.38 -1.31 20.25
CA LEU A 145 -4.00 0.08 19.94
C LEU A 145 -5.18 1.07 19.95
N GLY A 146 -6.43 0.61 20.05
CA GLY A 146 -7.59 1.49 19.96
C GLY A 146 -7.80 2.12 18.57
N ILE A 147 -7.26 1.52 17.51
CA ILE A 147 -7.44 2.01 16.13
C ILE A 147 -8.74 1.45 15.57
N THR A 148 -9.62 2.33 15.11
CA THR A 148 -10.89 1.98 14.44
C THR A 148 -10.83 2.28 12.94
N PRO A 149 -11.58 1.56 12.09
CA PRO A 149 -11.67 1.85 10.66
C PRO A 149 -12.09 3.30 10.41
N ALA A 150 -11.59 3.87 9.31
CA ALA A 150 -12.05 5.18 8.85
C ALA A 150 -13.54 5.14 8.47
N THR A 151 -14.29 6.16 8.86
CA THR A 151 -15.68 6.35 8.42
C THR A 151 -15.73 6.70 6.93
N GLU A 152 -16.92 6.63 6.32
CA GLU A 152 -17.08 6.99 4.90
C GLU A 152 -16.68 8.44 4.61
N ASP A 153 -16.93 9.37 5.54
CA ASP A 153 -16.55 10.78 5.40
C ASP A 153 -15.03 11.02 5.52
N GLU A 154 -14.33 10.14 6.24
CA GLU A 154 -12.87 10.20 6.39
C GLU A 154 -12.14 9.55 5.20
N LYS A 155 -12.80 8.64 4.48
CA LYS A 155 -12.21 7.99 3.31
C LYS A 155 -12.06 9.00 2.16
N PRO A 156 -10.90 9.02 1.48
CA PRO A 156 -10.75 9.89 0.32
C PRO A 156 -11.77 9.49 -0.76
N LYS A 157 -12.39 10.49 -1.39
CA LYS A 157 -13.31 10.26 -2.51
C LYS A 157 -12.65 9.32 -3.53
N PRO A 158 -13.37 8.29 -4.02
CA PRO A 158 -12.81 7.33 -4.95
C PRO A 158 -12.24 8.04 -6.17
N ARG A 159 -11.02 7.64 -6.55
CA ARG A 159 -10.38 8.21 -7.75
C ARG A 159 -11.19 7.78 -8.97
N ARG A 160 -11.60 8.76 -9.78
CA ARG A 160 -12.27 8.52 -11.06
C ARG A 160 -11.42 7.60 -11.95
N THR A 161 -12.04 6.55 -12.44
CA THR A 161 -11.41 5.57 -13.35
C THR A 161 -11.14 6.20 -14.72
N GLN A 162 -10.34 5.53 -15.55
CA GLN A 162 -10.17 5.96 -16.95
C GLN A 162 -11.47 5.84 -17.75
N ALA A 163 -12.37 4.93 -17.37
CA ALA A 163 -13.69 4.82 -17.97
C ALA A 163 -14.55 6.04 -17.61
N ASP A 164 -14.59 6.43 -16.34
CA ASP A 164 -15.34 7.62 -15.89
C ASP A 164 -14.82 8.88 -16.59
N LYS A 165 -13.50 9.06 -16.64
CA LYS A 165 -12.89 10.20 -17.35
C LYS A 165 -13.25 10.20 -18.83
N TRP A 166 -13.27 9.04 -19.49
CA TRP A 166 -13.66 8.94 -20.89
C TRP A 166 -15.14 9.29 -21.07
N ALA A 167 -16.03 8.75 -20.22
CA ALA A 167 -17.46 9.03 -20.25
C ALA A 167 -17.76 10.53 -20.06
N MET A 168 -17.10 11.19 -19.11
CA MET A 168 -17.26 12.63 -18.88
C MET A 168 -16.84 13.47 -20.10
N ASN A 169 -15.71 13.12 -20.76
CA ASN A 169 -15.31 13.82 -21.98
C ASN A 169 -16.22 13.49 -23.17
N TYR A 170 -16.78 12.28 -23.21
CA TYR A 170 -17.77 11.90 -24.20
C TYR A 170 -19.07 12.71 -24.03
N GLU A 171 -19.58 12.88 -22.81
CA GLU A 171 -20.73 13.75 -22.56
C GLU A 171 -20.44 15.20 -22.94
N ALA A 172 -19.24 15.71 -22.65
CA ALA A 172 -18.83 17.03 -23.13
C ALA A 172 -18.78 17.11 -24.67
N ALA A 173 -18.30 16.05 -25.34
CA ALA A 173 -18.31 15.96 -26.80
C ALA A 173 -19.74 15.92 -27.35
N LYS A 174 -20.64 15.16 -26.71
CA LYS A 174 -22.05 15.07 -27.06
C LYS A 174 -22.76 16.41 -26.88
N GLN A 175 -22.54 17.11 -25.77
CA GLN A 175 -23.07 18.47 -25.54
C GLN A 175 -22.58 19.45 -26.62
N PHE A 176 -21.29 19.40 -26.98
CA PHE A 176 -20.76 20.22 -28.08
C PHE A 176 -21.41 19.86 -29.41
N TYR A 177 -21.59 18.57 -29.70
CA TYR A 177 -22.24 18.08 -30.92
C TYR A 177 -23.72 18.50 -30.98
N GLU A 178 -24.46 18.42 -29.88
CA GLU A 178 -25.86 18.86 -29.81
C GLU A 178 -26.00 20.36 -30.07
N ARG A 179 -25.02 21.16 -29.62
CA ARG A 179 -24.99 22.61 -29.86
C ARG A 179 -24.53 23.00 -31.26
N GLU A 180 -23.48 22.36 -31.78
CA GLU A 180 -22.77 22.80 -33.00
C GLU A 180 -23.05 21.91 -34.22
N GLY A 181 -23.65 20.73 -34.03
CA GLY A 181 -23.92 19.73 -35.08
C GLY A 181 -22.69 18.98 -35.60
N HIS A 182 -21.50 19.18 -35.01
CA HIS A 182 -20.26 18.54 -35.44
C HIS A 182 -19.22 18.40 -34.31
N LEU A 183 -18.20 17.56 -34.51
CA LEU A 183 -17.04 17.46 -33.62
C LEU A 183 -15.76 18.13 -34.16
N GLN A 184 -15.90 19.24 -34.89
CA GLN A 184 -14.76 20.08 -35.32
C GLN A 184 -14.33 21.04 -34.20
N VAL A 185 -13.91 20.46 -33.08
CA VAL A 185 -13.59 21.22 -31.86
C VAL A 185 -12.23 21.92 -31.99
N PRO A 186 -12.13 23.26 -31.81
CA PRO A 186 -10.86 23.96 -31.81
C PRO A 186 -9.91 23.40 -30.74
N ARG A 187 -8.61 23.25 -31.03
CA ARG A 187 -7.64 22.58 -30.14
C ARG A 187 -7.58 23.13 -28.71
N LYS A 188 -7.78 24.43 -28.52
CA LYS A 188 -7.76 25.12 -27.21
C LYS A 188 -9.14 25.21 -26.55
N HIS A 189 -10.19 24.69 -27.19
CA HIS A 189 -11.56 24.75 -26.67
C HIS A 189 -11.68 24.01 -25.35
N ILE A 190 -12.36 24.66 -24.41
CA ILE A 190 -12.74 24.11 -23.11
C ILE A 190 -14.27 24.04 -23.11
N GLU A 191 -14.80 22.85 -22.91
CA GLU A 191 -16.23 22.62 -22.76
C GLU A 191 -16.57 22.54 -21.27
N ARG A 192 -17.62 23.26 -20.85
CA ARG A 192 -18.10 23.22 -19.47
C ARG A 192 -19.33 22.35 -19.36
N THR A 193 -19.34 21.42 -18.40
CA THR A 193 -20.49 20.57 -18.11
C THR A 193 -20.82 20.62 -16.62
N VAL A 194 -22.08 20.48 -16.26
CA VAL A 194 -22.52 20.26 -14.87
C VAL A 194 -22.71 18.75 -14.69
N GLY A 195 -22.04 18.14 -13.71
CA GLY A 195 -22.26 16.72 -13.44
C GLY A 195 -23.45 16.47 -12.51
N GLU A 196 -23.76 15.21 -12.25
CA GLU A 196 -24.90 14.78 -11.41
C GLU A 196 -24.82 15.32 -9.97
N ASP A 197 -23.60 15.53 -9.47
CA ASP A 197 -23.32 16.16 -8.18
C ASP A 197 -23.39 17.70 -8.21
N GLN A 198 -23.94 18.27 -9.28
CA GLN A 198 -24.08 19.71 -9.52
C GLN A 198 -22.76 20.49 -9.57
N GLU A 199 -21.62 19.80 -9.65
CA GLU A 199 -20.33 20.46 -9.82
C GLU A 199 -20.08 20.80 -11.30
N GLU A 200 -19.73 22.07 -11.55
CA GLU A 200 -19.22 22.54 -12.84
C GLU A 200 -17.82 22.00 -13.11
N ARG A 201 -17.60 21.56 -14.36
CA ARG A 201 -16.34 20.93 -14.78
C ARG A 201 -15.91 21.44 -16.13
N GLU A 202 -14.62 21.70 -16.23
CA GLU A 202 -13.95 22.11 -17.47
C GLU A 202 -13.26 20.92 -18.13
N HIS A 203 -13.62 20.64 -19.38
CA HIS A 203 -13.01 19.61 -20.22
C HIS A 203 -12.19 20.27 -21.31
N LYS A 204 -10.91 19.91 -21.44
CA LYS A 204 -10.06 20.32 -22.56
C LYS A 204 -10.46 19.57 -23.83
N LEU A 205 -11.70 19.77 -24.28
CA LEU A 205 -12.38 18.95 -25.27
C LEU A 205 -11.63 18.95 -26.60
N GLY A 206 -11.09 20.10 -27.04
CA GLY A 206 -10.30 20.18 -28.26
C GLY A 206 -9.06 19.29 -28.26
N ALA A 207 -8.34 19.27 -27.14
CA ALA A 207 -7.18 18.40 -26.97
C ALA A 207 -7.58 16.92 -26.88
N TRP A 208 -8.68 16.62 -26.19
CA TRP A 208 -9.18 15.26 -26.03
C TRP A 208 -9.67 14.66 -27.35
N ILE A 209 -10.46 15.40 -28.15
CA ILE A 209 -10.90 14.99 -29.49
C ILE A 209 -9.70 14.72 -30.39
N GLY A 210 -8.70 15.62 -30.40
CA GLY A 210 -7.47 15.42 -31.16
C GLY A 210 -6.74 14.13 -30.76
N ASN A 211 -6.67 13.83 -29.45
CA ASN A 211 -6.07 12.59 -28.95
C ASN A 211 -6.90 11.33 -29.30
N GLN A 212 -8.23 11.41 -29.30
CA GLN A 212 -9.07 10.28 -29.77
C GLN A 212 -8.77 9.97 -31.24
N ARG A 213 -8.68 11.00 -32.10
CA ARG A 213 -8.35 10.82 -33.54
C ARG A 213 -6.96 10.21 -33.72
N SER A 214 -5.94 10.75 -33.06
CA SER A 214 -4.57 10.22 -33.19
C SER A 214 -4.42 8.78 -32.70
N ARG A 215 -5.32 8.33 -31.82
CA ARG A 215 -5.33 6.98 -31.24
C ARG A 215 -6.39 6.06 -31.82
N ALA A 216 -7.03 6.44 -32.92
CA ALA A 216 -8.14 5.70 -33.53
C ALA A 216 -7.85 4.20 -33.69
N ALA A 217 -6.66 3.84 -34.18
CA ALA A 217 -6.25 2.45 -34.38
C ALA A 217 -6.15 1.61 -33.08
N THR A 218 -6.11 2.26 -31.92
CA THR A 218 -6.00 1.61 -30.60
C THR A 218 -7.26 1.79 -29.74
N LEU A 219 -8.30 2.43 -30.27
CA LEU A 219 -9.58 2.57 -29.58
C LEU A 219 -10.34 1.24 -29.62
N THR A 220 -11.01 0.94 -28.51
CA THR A 220 -11.97 -0.17 -28.45
C THR A 220 -13.12 0.10 -29.45
N PRO A 221 -13.67 -0.94 -30.11
CA PRO A 221 -14.78 -0.78 -31.05
C PRO A 221 -15.95 0.06 -30.51
N GLU A 222 -16.36 -0.19 -29.27
CA GLU A 222 -17.46 0.54 -28.61
C GLU A 222 -17.21 2.06 -28.54
N ARG A 223 -15.99 2.48 -28.19
CA ARG A 223 -15.63 3.91 -28.12
C ARG A 223 -15.59 4.56 -29.49
N MET A 224 -15.12 3.82 -30.49
CA MET A 224 -15.10 4.27 -31.87
C MET A 224 -16.54 4.46 -32.39
N GLU A 225 -17.43 3.50 -32.13
CA GLU A 225 -18.84 3.58 -32.48
C GLU A 225 -19.52 4.77 -31.81
N LYS A 226 -19.38 4.91 -30.48
CA LYS A 226 -19.94 6.05 -29.73
C LYS A 226 -19.52 7.40 -30.30
N LEU A 227 -18.22 7.59 -30.55
CA LEU A 227 -17.73 8.85 -31.11
C LEU A 227 -18.21 9.08 -32.56
N SER A 228 -18.26 8.02 -33.37
CA SER A 228 -18.76 8.10 -34.74
C SER A 228 -20.25 8.48 -34.79
N ALA A 229 -21.05 7.96 -33.85
CA ALA A 229 -22.47 8.25 -33.73
C ALA A 229 -22.77 9.73 -33.43
N ILE A 230 -21.83 10.45 -32.80
CA ILE A 230 -21.91 11.89 -32.55
C ILE A 230 -21.07 12.71 -33.54
N GLY A 231 -20.84 12.20 -34.74
CA GLY A 231 -20.25 12.98 -35.84
C GLY A 231 -18.72 13.09 -35.83
N MET A 232 -18.02 12.19 -35.13
CA MET A 232 -16.55 12.14 -35.19
C MET A 232 -16.08 11.77 -36.58
N ARG A 233 -15.23 12.63 -37.16
CA ARG A 233 -14.43 12.31 -38.34
C ARG A 233 -13.05 11.84 -37.90
N TRP A 234 -12.62 10.70 -38.42
CA TRP A 234 -11.37 10.02 -38.03
C TRP A 234 -10.15 10.44 -38.84
N THR A 235 -10.33 11.34 -39.81
CA THR A 235 -9.29 11.91 -40.66
C THR A 235 -8.80 13.25 -40.14
#